data_AF-A0A7K2YCH0-F1
#
_entry.id   AF-A0A7K2YCH0-F1
#
_cell.length_a   1.000
_cell.length_b   1.000
_cell.length_c   1.000
_cell.angle_alpha   90.00
_cell.angle_beta   90.00
_cell.angle_gamma   90.00
#
_symmetry.space_group_name_H-M   'P 1'
#
loop_
_entity.id
_entity.type
_entity.pdbx_description
1 polymer ?
#
loop_
_entity_poly.entity_id
_entity_poly.type
_entity_poly.pdbx_seq_one_letter_code
_entity_poly.pdbx_strand_id
1 'polypeptide(L)'
;SGTNAHVILELPEDAPVVEEPTTPAPAVVPWVISGKTADALRTQAFRLRAVLDAEPIDVGRSLASSRAAFDERAVLVGDRDLLAAGLNVVARGEGAAGVITGTVGPLGKTVFVFPGQGSQWVGMAAELFVQSPVFAARFEASARALAPFVDWSPVGVLTGAEGAPSLDRVDVVQPVLWAVLVSLAEVWR
;
A
#
# COMPACT_ATOMS: atom_id res chain seq x y z
N SER A 1 18.61 52.01 18.17
CA SER A 1 19.50 51.19 19.01
C SER A 1 20.88 50.93 18.40
N GLY A 2 21.19 51.33 17.16
CA GLY A 2 22.53 51.11 16.58
C GLY A 2 22.96 49.62 16.52
N THR A 3 22.00 48.70 16.52
CA THR A 3 22.26 47.27 16.64
C THR A 3 22.62 46.69 15.28
N ASN A 4 23.89 46.38 15.09
CA ASN A 4 24.37 45.60 13.96
C ASN A 4 24.43 44.13 14.36
N ALA A 5 23.93 43.24 13.51
CA ALA A 5 24.09 41.80 13.64
C ALA A 5 24.85 41.27 12.42
N HIS A 6 25.74 40.29 12.65
CA HIS A 6 26.48 39.58 11.62
C HIS A 6 26.34 38.09 11.90
N VAL A 7 26.00 37.31 10.86
CA VAL A 7 25.86 35.86 10.91
C VAL A 7 26.73 35.26 9.82
N ILE A 8 27.53 34.27 10.20
CA ILE A 8 28.29 33.42 9.28
C ILE A 8 27.56 32.09 9.21
N LEU A 9 27.27 31.64 7.99
CA LEU A 9 26.66 30.34 7.71
C LEU A 9 27.71 29.47 7.05
N GLU A 10 27.81 28.23 7.52
CA GLU A 10 28.69 27.21 6.97
C GLU A 10 27.85 26.01 6.51
N LEU A 11 28.37 25.26 5.54
CA LEU A 11 27.75 24.01 5.10
C LEU A 11 27.84 22.96 6.23
N PRO A 12 26.83 22.10 6.38
CA PRO A 12 26.99 20.92 7.23
C PRO A 12 28.11 20.04 6.68
N GLU A 13 28.75 19.27 7.56
CA GLU A 13 29.66 18.20 7.15
C GLU A 13 28.93 17.23 6.20
N ASP A 14 29.66 16.64 5.26
CA ASP A 14 29.09 15.68 4.32
C ASP A 14 28.45 14.51 5.09
N ALA A 15 27.21 14.19 4.73
CA ALA A 15 26.54 13.04 5.31
C ALA A 15 27.28 11.74 4.89
N PRO A 16 27.39 10.74 5.78
CA PRO A 16 27.96 9.45 5.40
C PRO A 16 27.18 8.86 4.23
N VAL A 17 27.91 8.28 3.26
CA VAL A 17 27.31 7.59 2.12
C VAL A 17 26.50 6.41 2.66
N VAL A 18 25.17 6.52 2.57
CA VAL A 18 24.27 5.41 2.89
C VAL A 18 24.28 4.50 1.66
N GLU A 19 24.66 3.23 1.85
CA GLU A 19 24.54 2.24 0.78
C GLU A 19 23.09 2.16 0.31
N GLU A 20 22.89 2.22 -1.00
CA GLU A 20 21.55 2.07 -1.58
C GLU A 20 20.99 0.69 -1.17
N PRO A 21 19.74 0.64 -0.70
CA PRO A 21 19.14 -0.62 -0.33
C PRO A 21 19.12 -1.56 -1.54
N THR A 22 19.63 -2.77 -1.34
CA THR A 22 19.67 -3.82 -2.38
C THR A 22 18.30 -4.42 -2.70
N THR A 23 17.26 -3.99 -1.99
CA THR A 23 15.88 -4.45 -2.22
C THR A 23 15.26 -3.63 -3.35
N PRO A 24 14.69 -4.28 -4.37
CA PRO A 24 13.97 -3.59 -5.44
C PRO A 24 12.89 -2.67 -4.86
N ALA A 25 12.77 -1.46 -5.41
CA ALA A 25 11.67 -0.58 -5.05
C ALA A 25 10.32 -1.26 -5.36
N PRO A 26 9.29 -1.07 -4.52
CA PRO A 26 7.98 -1.62 -4.81
C PRO A 26 7.44 -1.04 -6.12
N ALA A 27 6.83 -1.90 -6.95
CA ALA A 27 6.25 -1.51 -8.24
C ALA A 27 5.08 -0.51 -8.10
N VAL A 28 4.47 -0.46 -6.92
CA VAL A 28 3.34 0.40 -6.59
C VAL A 28 3.66 1.16 -5.31
N VAL A 29 3.58 2.50 -5.37
CA VAL A 29 3.84 3.37 -4.21
C VAL A 29 2.61 4.24 -3.93
N PRO A 30 2.10 4.27 -2.69
CA PRO A 30 1.04 5.19 -2.33
C PRO A 30 1.60 6.61 -2.10
N TRP A 31 1.02 7.61 -2.76
CA TRP A 31 1.21 9.02 -2.42
C TRP A 31 0.02 9.53 -1.62
N VAL A 32 0.27 9.87 -0.36
CA VAL A 32 -0.76 10.40 0.54
C VAL A 32 -0.62 11.92 0.60
N ILE A 33 -1.64 12.63 0.17
CA ILE A 33 -1.70 14.10 0.19
C ILE A 33 -2.86 14.56 1.06
N SER A 34 -2.65 15.67 1.76
CA SER A 34 -3.69 16.28 2.57
C SER A 34 -3.69 17.80 2.52
N GLY A 35 -4.83 18.40 2.81
CA GLY A 35 -5.03 19.84 2.94
C GLY A 35 -6.07 20.17 4.01
N LYS A 36 -6.01 21.37 4.58
CA LYS A 36 -7.03 21.85 5.54
C LYS A 36 -8.39 22.11 4.89
N THR A 37 -8.41 22.28 3.58
CA THR A 37 -9.60 22.52 2.75
C THR A 37 -9.43 21.79 1.41
N ALA A 38 -10.52 21.55 0.70
CA ALA A 38 -10.48 20.92 -0.63
C ALA A 38 -9.62 21.72 -1.62
N ASP A 39 -9.62 23.06 -1.54
CA ASP A 39 -8.74 23.92 -2.34
C ASP A 39 -7.26 23.76 -1.98
N ALA A 40 -6.96 23.62 -0.68
CA ALA A 40 -5.59 23.39 -0.23
C ALA A 40 -5.08 22.01 -0.71
N LEU A 41 -5.93 20.98 -0.68
CA LEU A 41 -5.61 19.65 -1.23
C LEU A 41 -5.32 19.72 -2.74
N ARG A 42 -6.19 20.39 -3.50
CA ARG A 42 -6.01 20.63 -4.95
C ARG A 42 -4.70 21.36 -5.26
N THR A 43 -4.42 22.41 -4.48
CA THR A 43 -3.18 23.19 -4.60
C THR A 43 -1.95 22.33 -4.30
N GLN A 44 -2.02 21.46 -3.29
CA GLN A 44 -0.94 20.56 -2.95
C GLN A 44 -0.66 19.55 -4.07
N ALA A 45 -1.72 18.97 -4.65
CA ALA A 45 -1.58 18.07 -5.80
C ALA A 45 -0.93 18.77 -7.01
N PHE A 46 -1.32 20.01 -7.30
CA PHE A 46 -0.69 20.81 -8.36
C PHE A 46 0.81 21.04 -8.10
N ARG A 47 1.19 21.38 -6.87
CA ARG A 47 2.60 21.63 -6.50
C ARG A 47 3.48 20.39 -6.62
N LEU A 48 2.95 19.21 -6.32
CA LEU A 48 3.71 17.96 -6.43
C LEU A 48 4.11 17.59 -7.85
N ARG A 49 3.49 18.21 -8.87
CA ARG A 49 3.92 18.03 -10.26
C ARG A 49 5.37 18.49 -10.50
N ALA A 50 5.87 19.42 -9.68
CA ALA A 50 7.24 19.91 -9.78
C ALA A 50 8.30 18.88 -9.33
N VAL A 51 7.90 17.78 -8.69
CA VAL A 51 8.81 16.72 -8.20
C VAL A 51 8.55 15.39 -8.89
N LEU A 52 7.90 15.39 -10.06
CA LEU A 52 7.61 14.18 -10.82
C LEU A 52 8.84 13.48 -11.39
N ASP A 53 9.98 14.17 -11.47
CA ASP A 53 11.26 13.57 -11.89
C ASP A 53 11.99 12.87 -10.73
N ALA A 54 11.59 13.10 -9.48
CA ALA A 54 12.16 12.43 -8.31
C ALA A 54 11.67 10.98 -8.20
N GLU A 55 12.39 10.14 -7.45
CA GLU A 55 11.99 8.75 -7.25
C GLU A 55 10.65 8.64 -6.48
N PRO A 56 9.64 7.93 -7.03
CA PRO A 56 8.31 7.90 -6.44
C PRO A 56 8.26 7.41 -5.01
N ILE A 57 9.15 6.47 -4.65
CA ILE A 57 9.27 5.93 -3.30
C ILE A 57 9.72 6.98 -2.30
N ASP A 58 10.64 7.88 -2.68
CA ASP A 58 11.16 8.92 -1.79
C ASP A 58 10.15 10.05 -1.62
N VAL A 59 9.42 10.40 -2.68
CA VAL A 59 8.30 11.34 -2.60
C VAL A 59 7.20 10.77 -1.71
N GLY A 60 6.80 9.52 -1.94
CA GLY A 60 5.76 8.84 -1.15
C GLY A 60 6.13 8.74 0.33
N ARG A 61 7.38 8.35 0.63
CA ARG A 61 7.93 8.34 2.00
C ARG A 61 7.87 9.72 2.63
N SER A 62 8.36 10.74 1.92
CA SER A 62 8.36 12.13 2.42
C SER A 62 6.95 12.64 2.71
N LEU A 63 5.98 12.33 1.83
CA LEU A 63 4.58 12.67 2.01
C LEU A 63 3.98 11.99 3.25
N ALA A 64 4.31 10.72 3.49
CA ALA A 64 3.78 9.95 4.61
C ALA A 64 4.42 10.30 5.96
N SER A 65 5.71 10.61 6.01
CA SER A 65 6.46 10.73 7.28
C SER A 65 6.82 12.16 7.69
N SER A 66 6.89 13.10 6.74
CA SER A 66 7.41 14.47 7.00
C SER A 66 6.37 15.57 6.89
N ARG A 67 5.12 15.23 6.55
CA ARG A 67 4.03 16.19 6.36
C ARG A 67 2.96 15.99 7.42
N ALA A 68 2.40 17.11 7.89
CA ALA A 68 1.20 17.06 8.71
C ALA A 68 0.04 16.47 7.90
N ALA A 69 -0.75 15.61 8.53
CA ALA A 69 -1.95 15.03 7.94
C ALA A 69 -3.18 15.87 8.31
N PHE A 70 -3.82 16.48 7.32
CA PHE A 70 -5.06 17.25 7.46
C PHE A 70 -6.29 16.44 7.07
N ASP A 71 -7.47 17.04 7.20
CA ASP A 71 -8.76 16.34 7.08
C ASP A 71 -9.16 16.06 5.63
N GLU A 72 -8.82 16.92 4.68
CA GLU A 72 -9.10 16.67 3.26
C GLU A 72 -7.93 15.88 2.68
N ARG A 73 -8.17 14.64 2.26
CA ARG A 73 -7.12 13.71 1.85
C ARG A 73 -7.36 13.16 0.46
N ALA A 74 -6.25 12.90 -0.23
CA ALA A 74 -6.22 12.04 -1.41
C ALA A 74 -5.08 11.02 -1.27
N VAL A 75 -5.32 9.80 -1.76
CA VAL A 75 -4.32 8.75 -1.91
C VAL A 75 -4.27 8.36 -3.37
N LEU A 76 -3.08 8.43 -3.96
CA LEU A 76 -2.81 7.98 -5.32
C LEU A 76 -2.01 6.70 -5.24
N VAL A 77 -2.40 5.67 -5.96
CA VAL A 77 -1.75 4.35 -5.93
C VAL A 77 -1.38 3.95 -7.35
N GLY A 78 -0.09 3.77 -7.61
CA GLY A 78 0.39 3.32 -8.91
C GLY A 78 1.89 3.50 -9.10
N ASP A 79 2.30 3.37 -10.35
CA ASP A 79 3.63 3.74 -10.83
C ASP A 79 3.71 5.25 -11.12
N ARG A 80 4.86 5.72 -11.61
CA ARG A 80 5.12 7.14 -11.90
C ARG A 80 4.05 7.76 -12.80
N ASP A 81 3.61 7.06 -13.84
CA ASP A 81 2.66 7.59 -14.83
C ASP A 81 1.26 7.70 -14.22
N LEU A 82 0.84 6.69 -13.46
CA LEU A 82 -0.42 6.71 -12.73
C LEU A 82 -0.43 7.79 -11.63
N LEU A 83 0.69 7.99 -10.93
CA LEU A 83 0.83 9.06 -9.94
C LEU A 83 0.74 10.44 -10.60
N ALA A 84 1.40 10.66 -11.73
CA ALA A 84 1.33 11.91 -12.48
C ALA A 84 -0.09 12.19 -13.02
N ALA A 85 -0.75 11.19 -13.58
CA ALA A 85 -2.14 11.29 -14.04
C ALA A 85 -3.08 11.60 -12.87
N GLY A 86 -2.93 10.88 -11.77
CA GLY A 86 -3.74 11.06 -10.57
C GLY A 86 -3.56 12.44 -9.92
N LEU A 87 -2.36 13.02 -9.93
CA LEU A 87 -2.16 14.40 -9.43
C LEU A 87 -3.01 15.41 -10.21
N ASN A 88 -3.15 15.23 -11.53
CA ASN A 88 -3.99 16.10 -12.35
C ASN A 88 -5.47 15.92 -12.01
N VAL A 89 -5.91 14.68 -11.77
CA VAL A 89 -7.28 14.36 -11.33
C VAL A 89 -7.59 15.05 -10.00
N VAL A 90 -6.72 14.88 -9.00
CA VAL A 90 -6.90 15.52 -7.69
C VAL A 90 -6.90 17.04 -7.82
N ALA A 91 -5.97 17.62 -8.59
CA ALA A 91 -5.89 19.08 -8.76
C ALA A 91 -7.16 19.70 -9.36
N ARG A 92 -7.89 18.95 -10.20
CA ARG A 92 -9.19 19.37 -10.77
C ARG A 92 -10.38 19.09 -9.85
N GLY A 93 -10.19 18.28 -8.80
CA GLY A 93 -11.28 17.82 -7.94
C GLY A 93 -12.14 16.74 -8.61
N GLU A 94 -11.56 15.96 -9.52
CA GLU A 94 -12.21 14.88 -10.25
C GLU A 94 -11.95 13.53 -9.54
N GLY A 95 -12.73 12.49 -9.90
CA GLY A 95 -12.49 11.12 -9.48
C GLY A 95 -11.95 10.26 -10.62
N ALA A 96 -11.05 9.32 -10.32
CA ALA A 96 -10.54 8.35 -11.28
C ALA A 96 -10.14 7.04 -10.57
N ALA A 97 -9.99 5.96 -11.34
CA ALA A 97 -9.41 4.73 -10.83
C ALA A 97 -8.00 4.99 -10.27
N GLY A 98 -7.68 4.40 -9.12
CA GLY A 98 -6.39 4.61 -8.44
C GLY A 98 -6.26 5.94 -7.68
N VAL A 99 -7.31 6.79 -7.68
CA VAL A 99 -7.37 8.02 -6.88
C VAL A 99 -8.49 7.90 -5.85
N ILE A 100 -8.12 7.87 -4.57
CA ILE A 100 -9.06 7.80 -3.46
C ILE A 100 -9.06 9.15 -2.76
N THR A 101 -10.19 9.85 -2.77
CA THR A 101 -10.37 11.12 -2.05
C THR A 101 -11.35 10.95 -0.89
N GLY A 102 -11.16 11.69 0.19
CA GLY A 102 -12.14 11.74 1.27
C GLY A 102 -11.81 12.78 2.32
N THR A 103 -12.83 13.15 3.09
CA THR A 103 -12.70 14.00 4.27
C THR A 103 -12.71 13.11 5.50
N VAL A 104 -11.75 13.33 6.41
CA VAL A 104 -11.66 12.57 7.66
C VAL A 104 -12.91 12.81 8.51
N GLY A 105 -13.64 11.73 8.79
CA GLY A 105 -14.73 11.72 9.78
C GLY A 105 -14.24 11.32 11.18
N PRO A 106 -15.16 11.22 12.16
CA PRO A 106 -14.84 10.70 13.48
C PRO A 106 -14.17 9.32 13.40
N LEU A 107 -13.02 9.18 14.06
CA LEU A 107 -12.30 7.92 14.09
C LEU A 107 -13.04 6.94 15.01
N GLY A 108 -13.63 5.90 14.42
CA GLY A 108 -14.26 4.79 15.13
C GLY A 108 -13.28 3.64 15.38
N LYS A 109 -13.78 2.59 16.04
CA LYS A 109 -13.06 1.31 16.11
C LYS A 109 -13.15 0.59 14.75
N THR A 110 -12.04 0.00 14.31
CA THR A 110 -12.01 -0.85 13.12
C THR A 110 -12.52 -2.25 13.45
N VAL A 111 -13.33 -2.83 12.56
CA VAL A 111 -13.82 -4.22 12.65
C VAL A 111 -13.32 -4.98 11.43
N PHE A 112 -12.70 -6.15 11.64
CA PHE A 112 -12.37 -7.07 10.55
C PHE A 112 -13.56 -7.99 10.28
N VAL A 113 -13.99 -8.04 9.03
CA VAL A 113 -15.12 -8.87 8.58
C VAL A 113 -14.57 -10.03 7.77
N PHE A 114 -14.89 -11.25 8.18
CA PHE A 114 -14.45 -12.49 7.55
C PHE A 114 -15.66 -13.14 6.87
N PRO A 115 -15.89 -12.91 5.57
CA PRO A 115 -17.01 -13.51 4.87
C PRO A 115 -16.83 -15.03 4.74
N GLY A 116 -17.96 -15.73 4.59
CA GLY A 116 -17.96 -17.14 4.24
C GLY A 116 -17.62 -17.38 2.76
N GLN A 117 -18.13 -18.48 2.21
CA GLN A 117 -17.95 -18.83 0.80
C GLN A 117 -18.76 -17.89 -0.13
N GLY A 118 -18.21 -17.58 -1.31
CA GLY A 118 -18.89 -16.82 -2.37
C GLY A 118 -18.00 -15.80 -3.08
N SER A 119 -16.87 -15.41 -2.50
CA SER A 119 -15.93 -14.42 -3.07
C SER A 119 -14.64 -15.04 -3.61
N GLN A 120 -14.55 -16.37 -3.66
CA GLN A 120 -13.37 -17.07 -4.18
C GLN A 120 -13.26 -16.93 -5.71
N TRP A 121 -12.03 -16.93 -6.21
CA TRP A 121 -11.72 -17.00 -7.63
C TRP A 121 -10.34 -17.64 -7.82
N VAL A 122 -10.11 -18.24 -9.00
CA VAL A 122 -8.84 -18.92 -9.31
C VAL A 122 -7.71 -17.90 -9.41
N GLY A 123 -6.64 -18.10 -8.63
CA GLY A 123 -5.50 -17.17 -8.55
C GLY A 123 -5.66 -16.09 -7.49
N MET A 124 -6.72 -16.14 -6.66
CA MET A 124 -6.88 -15.18 -5.56
C MET A 124 -5.65 -15.15 -4.65
N ALA A 125 -5.15 -13.95 -4.36
CA ALA A 125 -3.99 -13.71 -3.51
C ALA A 125 -2.66 -14.40 -3.94
N ALA A 126 -2.58 -14.98 -5.15
CA ALA A 126 -1.35 -15.57 -5.66
C ALA A 126 -0.24 -14.52 -5.84
N GLU A 127 -0.57 -13.34 -6.36
CA GLU A 127 0.37 -12.22 -6.46
C GLU A 127 0.84 -11.74 -5.08
N LEU A 128 -0.08 -11.67 -4.10
CA LEU A 128 0.27 -11.31 -2.71
C LEU A 128 1.21 -12.34 -2.08
N PHE A 129 1.06 -13.62 -2.40
CA PHE A 129 1.99 -14.67 -1.94
C PHE A 129 3.41 -14.44 -2.45
N VAL A 130 3.59 -13.83 -3.62
CA VAL A 130 4.91 -13.51 -4.17
C VAL A 130 5.42 -12.16 -3.65
N GLN A 131 4.55 -11.15 -3.58
CA GLN A 131 4.94 -9.76 -3.34
C GLN A 131 4.95 -9.35 -1.87
N SER A 132 4.22 -10.06 -1.00
CA SER A 132 4.12 -9.74 0.43
C SER A 132 4.71 -10.86 1.29
N PRO A 133 5.93 -10.66 1.84
CA PRO A 133 6.54 -11.63 2.75
C PRO A 133 5.68 -11.92 3.98
N VAL A 134 4.93 -10.93 4.48
CA VAL A 134 4.01 -11.09 5.62
C VAL A 134 2.86 -12.02 5.26
N PHE A 135 2.23 -11.80 4.11
CA PHE A 135 1.16 -12.66 3.62
C PHE A 135 1.67 -14.09 3.40
N ALA A 136 2.80 -14.24 2.71
CA ALA A 136 3.39 -15.53 2.38
C ALA A 136 3.69 -16.34 3.65
N ALA A 137 4.39 -15.74 4.62
CA ALA A 137 4.73 -16.40 5.87
C ALA A 137 3.49 -16.85 6.66
N ARG A 138 2.44 -16.01 6.69
CA ARG A 138 1.19 -16.36 7.38
C ARG A 138 0.41 -17.45 6.63
N PHE A 139 0.42 -17.41 5.30
CA PHE A 139 -0.26 -18.41 4.48
C PHE A 139 0.42 -19.77 4.61
N GLU A 140 1.75 -19.82 4.57
CA GLU A 140 2.51 -21.04 4.81
C GLU A 140 2.30 -21.61 6.21
N ALA A 141 2.20 -20.77 7.23
CA ALA A 141 1.87 -21.22 8.59
C ALA A 141 0.46 -21.85 8.64
N SER A 142 -0.50 -21.25 7.95
CA SER A 142 -1.85 -21.80 7.81
C SER A 142 -1.86 -23.12 7.03
N ALA A 143 -1.07 -23.21 5.96
CA ALA A 143 -0.91 -24.44 5.19
C ALA A 143 -0.30 -25.58 6.03
N ARG A 144 0.71 -25.30 6.86
CA ARG A 144 1.27 -26.27 7.81
C ARG A 144 0.23 -26.73 8.84
N ALA A 145 -0.64 -25.83 9.31
CA ALA A 145 -1.71 -26.19 10.24
C ALA A 145 -2.81 -27.05 9.59
N LEU A 146 -3.05 -26.88 8.28
CA LEU A 146 -4.01 -27.69 7.51
C LEU A 146 -3.48 -29.06 7.12
N ALA A 147 -2.15 -29.22 6.99
CA ALA A 147 -1.51 -30.43 6.48
C ALA A 147 -2.01 -31.77 7.10
N PRO A 148 -2.36 -31.87 8.40
CA PRO A 148 -2.90 -33.11 8.96
C PRO A 148 -4.33 -33.46 8.51
N PHE A 149 -5.06 -32.51 7.90
CA PHE A 149 -6.48 -32.61 7.58
C PHE A 149 -6.76 -32.68 6.08
N VAL A 150 -5.74 -32.47 5.23
CA VAL A 150 -5.86 -32.43 3.78
C VAL A 150 -4.77 -33.26 3.12
N ASP A 151 -5.07 -33.83 1.95
CA ASP A 151 -4.16 -34.64 1.13
C ASP A 151 -3.58 -33.86 -0.07
N TRP A 152 -3.83 -32.56 -0.13
CA TRP A 152 -3.38 -31.64 -1.18
C TRP A 152 -2.61 -30.45 -0.59
N SER A 153 -1.87 -29.73 -1.44
CA SER A 153 -1.09 -28.56 -1.03
C SER A 153 -1.92 -27.28 -1.07
N PRO A 154 -2.17 -26.58 0.05
CA PRO A 154 -2.87 -25.29 0.03
C PRO A 154 -2.11 -24.22 -0.76
N VAL A 155 -0.77 -24.26 -0.74
CA VAL A 155 0.06 -23.39 -1.58
C VAL A 155 -0.13 -23.74 -3.06
N GLY A 156 -0.17 -25.03 -3.40
CA GLY A 156 -0.44 -25.47 -4.77
C GLY A 156 -1.81 -25.04 -5.28
N VAL A 157 -2.85 -25.10 -4.44
CA VAL A 157 -4.18 -24.58 -4.80
C VAL A 157 -4.16 -23.07 -5.00
N LEU A 158 -3.47 -22.32 -4.12
CA LEU A 158 -3.35 -20.87 -4.23
C LEU A 158 -2.64 -20.43 -5.53
N THR A 159 -1.55 -21.11 -5.89
CA THR A 159 -0.73 -20.77 -7.07
C THR A 159 -1.21 -21.42 -8.37
N GLY A 160 -2.24 -22.28 -8.32
CA GLY A 160 -2.75 -22.99 -9.49
C GLY A 160 -1.79 -24.05 -10.03
N ALA A 161 -1.03 -24.70 -9.16
CA ALA A 161 -0.11 -25.76 -9.53
C ALA A 161 -0.82 -26.92 -10.26
N GLU A 162 -0.13 -27.54 -11.21
CA GLU A 162 -0.66 -28.70 -11.95
C GLU A 162 -1.06 -29.82 -10.97
N GLY A 163 -2.28 -30.35 -11.14
CA GLY A 163 -2.84 -31.38 -10.27
C GLY A 163 -3.43 -30.87 -8.95
N ALA A 164 -3.40 -29.55 -8.67
CA ALA A 164 -4.10 -28.98 -7.53
C ALA A 164 -5.63 -29.16 -7.68
N PRO A 165 -6.36 -29.50 -6.61
CA PRO A 165 -7.81 -29.67 -6.69
C PRO A 165 -8.54 -28.34 -6.94
N SER A 166 -9.68 -28.41 -7.63
CA SER A 166 -10.51 -27.23 -7.93
C SER A 166 -11.09 -26.58 -6.67
N LEU A 167 -11.20 -25.24 -6.69
CA LEU A 167 -11.94 -24.45 -5.72
C LEU A 167 -13.47 -24.66 -5.79
N ASP A 168 -13.98 -25.44 -6.75
CA ASP A 168 -15.40 -25.83 -6.78
C ASP A 168 -15.74 -26.86 -5.69
N ARG A 169 -14.73 -27.55 -5.14
CA ARG A 169 -14.87 -28.49 -4.04
C ARG A 169 -14.95 -27.75 -2.71
N VAL A 170 -16.03 -27.96 -1.97
CA VAL A 170 -16.28 -27.31 -0.67
C VAL A 170 -15.17 -27.60 0.34
N ASP A 171 -14.68 -28.83 0.36
CA ASP A 171 -13.59 -29.30 1.22
C ASP A 171 -12.22 -28.70 0.86
N VAL A 172 -12.09 -28.04 -0.29
CA VAL A 172 -10.90 -27.32 -0.75
C VAL A 172 -11.04 -25.82 -0.54
N VAL A 173 -12.16 -25.26 -0.98
CA VAL A 173 -12.38 -23.80 -0.96
C VAL A 173 -12.47 -23.25 0.46
N GLN A 174 -13.10 -23.97 1.40
CA GLN A 174 -13.27 -23.45 2.76
C GLN A 174 -11.94 -23.34 3.51
N PRO A 175 -11.07 -24.38 3.53
CA PRO A 175 -9.75 -24.24 4.17
C PRO A 175 -8.84 -23.21 3.48
N VAL A 176 -8.88 -23.12 2.15
CA VAL A 176 -8.08 -22.12 1.41
C VAL A 176 -8.57 -20.70 1.69
N LEU A 177 -9.89 -20.47 1.69
CA LEU A 177 -10.45 -19.16 2.04
C LEU A 177 -10.10 -18.76 3.48
N TRP A 178 -10.18 -19.69 4.43
CA TRP A 178 -9.75 -19.44 5.80
C TRP A 178 -8.27 -19.01 5.86
N ALA A 179 -7.37 -19.75 5.18
CA ALA A 179 -5.96 -19.42 5.12
C ALA A 179 -5.71 -18.04 4.48
N VAL A 180 -6.39 -17.73 3.37
CA VAL A 180 -6.30 -16.41 2.71
C VAL A 180 -6.76 -15.29 3.65
N LEU A 181 -7.93 -15.42 4.27
CA LEU A 181 -8.49 -14.35 5.09
C LEU A 181 -7.66 -14.09 6.36
N VAL A 182 -7.15 -15.15 6.99
CA VAL A 182 -6.25 -15.02 8.15
C VAL A 182 -4.91 -14.39 7.75
N SER A 183 -4.40 -14.69 6.55
CA SER A 183 -3.20 -14.04 6.01
C SER A 183 -3.41 -12.58 5.64
N LEU A 184 -4.57 -12.24 5.06
CA LEU A 184 -4.93 -10.83 4.81
C LEU A 184 -5.02 -10.06 6.13
N ALA A 185 -5.64 -10.64 7.15
CA ALA A 185 -5.72 -10.00 8.46
C ALA A 185 -4.33 -9.73 9.06
N GLU A 186 -3.33 -10.57 8.80
CA GLU A 186 -1.96 -10.34 9.24
C GLU A 186 -1.26 -9.21 8.47
N VAL A 187 -1.55 -9.05 7.17
CA VAL A 187 -1.04 -7.91 6.38
C VAL A 187 -1.59 -6.57 6.89
N TRP A 188 -2.81 -6.57 7.43
CA TRP A 188 -3.44 -5.36 7.98
C TRP A 188 -2.97 -4.98 9.40
N ARG A 189 -2.22 -5.84 10.09
CA ARG A 189 -1.76 -5.62 11.47
C ARG A 189 -0.46 -4.83 11.52
#